data_AF-N0A0L4-F1
#
_entry.id   AF-N0A0L4-F1
#
_cell.length_a   1.000
_cell.length_b   1.000
_cell.length_c   1.000
_cell.angle_alpha   90.00
_cell.angle_beta   90.00
_cell.angle_gamma   90.00
#
_symmetry.space_group_name_H-M   'P 1'
#
loop_
_entity.id
_entity.type
_entity.pdbx_description
1 polymer ?
#
loop_
_entity_poly.entity_id
_entity_poly.type
_entity_poly.pdbx_seq_one_letter_code
_entity_poly.pdbx_strand_id
1 'polypeptide(L)'
;GWIYEYALVDRSGKHDLADLRSLQDWFLKYELKTIPDVAEVASVGGVVKEYQVVIDPQRLAQYGISLAEVKSALDASNQEAGGSSIELAEAEYMVRASGYLQTLDDFNHIVLKASENGVPVYLRDVAKVQIGPEMRR
;
A
#
# COMPACT_ATOMS: atom_id res chain seq x y z
N GLY A 1 -3.32 26.97 -24.90
CA GLY A 1 -4.08 25.83 -24.35
C GLY A 1 -5.15 26.39 -23.44
N TRP A 2 -6.34 25.78 -23.43
CA TRP A 2 -7.40 26.12 -22.49
C TRP A 2 -7.15 25.35 -21.19
N ILE A 3 -7.36 25.99 -20.04
CA ILE A 3 -7.27 25.37 -18.72
C ILE A 3 -8.69 25.33 -18.17
N TYR A 4 -9.11 24.16 -17.68
CA TYR A 4 -10.39 23.99 -16.99
C TYR A 4 -10.11 23.49 -15.57
N GLU A 5 -10.69 24.17 -14.58
CA GLU A 5 -10.51 23.86 -13.17
C GLU A 5 -11.82 23.34 -12.58
N TYR A 6 -11.72 22.35 -11.70
CA TYR A 6 -12.85 21.84 -10.92
C TYR A 6 -12.38 21.46 -9.52
N ALA A 7 -13.34 21.34 -8.59
CA ALA A 7 -13.08 20.92 -7.22
C ALA A 7 -14.00 19.75 -6.86
N LEU A 8 -13.43 18.76 -6.18
CA LEU A 8 -14.20 17.72 -5.51
C LEU A 8 -14.62 18.23 -4.14
N VAL A 9 -15.92 18.20 -3.86
CA VAL A 9 -16.50 18.65 -2.60
C VAL A 9 -17.46 17.59 -2.10
N ASP A 10 -17.15 16.99 -0.96
CA ASP A 10 -18.11 16.14 -0.27
C ASP A 10 -19.11 17.00 0.52
N ARG A 11 -20.37 16.97 0.10
CA ARG A 11 -21.47 17.66 0.79
C ARG A 11 -22.11 16.81 1.88
N SER A 12 -21.80 15.52 1.93
CA SER A 12 -22.37 14.57 2.89
C SER A 12 -21.57 14.49 4.20
N GLY A 13 -20.31 14.91 4.19
CA GLY A 13 -19.39 14.81 5.32
C GLY A 13 -18.90 13.40 5.63
N LYS A 14 -19.04 12.46 4.68
CA LYS A 14 -18.64 11.05 4.80
C LYS A 14 -17.25 10.76 4.24
N HIS A 15 -16.69 11.68 3.46
CA HIS A 15 -15.41 11.53 2.79
C HIS A 15 -14.46 12.63 3.24
N ASP A 16 -13.26 12.23 3.65
CA ASP A 16 -12.21 13.18 3.98
C ASP A 16 -11.45 13.65 2.72
N LEU A 17 -10.53 14.59 2.91
CA LEU A 17 -9.71 15.12 1.80
C LEU A 17 -8.83 14.04 1.13
N ALA A 18 -8.53 12.96 1.85
CA ALA A 18 -7.71 11.89 1.34
C ALA A 18 -8.54 10.93 0.47
N ASP A 19 -9.78 10.65 0.85
CA ASP A 19 -10.75 9.92 0.01
C ASP A 19 -11.01 10.66 -1.31
N LEU A 20 -11.25 11.97 -1.25
CA LEU A 20 -11.47 12.79 -2.44
C LEU A 20 -10.23 12.82 -3.33
N ARG A 21 -9.03 12.92 -2.73
CA ARG A 21 -7.77 12.86 -3.47
C ARG A 21 -7.56 11.49 -4.12
N SER A 22 -7.88 10.41 -3.42
CA SER A 22 -7.82 9.05 -3.97
C SER A 22 -8.78 8.88 -5.15
N LEU A 23 -10.03 9.34 -5.02
CA LEU A 23 -11.01 9.31 -6.13
C LEU A 23 -10.51 10.09 -7.35
N GLN A 24 -9.91 11.26 -7.12
CA GLN A 24 -9.32 12.07 -8.18
C GLN A 24 -8.21 11.32 -8.92
N ASP A 25 -7.23 10.80 -8.19
CA ASP A 25 -6.00 10.26 -8.77
C ASP A 25 -6.20 8.87 -9.39
N TRP A 26 -7.04 8.03 -8.77
CA TRP A 26 -7.19 6.61 -9.16
C TRP A 26 -8.39 6.34 -10.05
N PHE A 27 -9.33 7.28 -10.18
CA PHE A 27 -10.51 7.11 -11.02
C PHE A 27 -10.69 8.27 -12.00
N LEU A 28 -11.00 9.47 -11.52
CA LEU A 28 -11.39 10.59 -12.38
C LEU A 28 -10.28 11.00 -13.35
N LYS A 29 -9.03 11.01 -12.90
CA LYS A 29 -7.87 11.34 -13.74
C LYS A 29 -7.76 10.43 -14.97
N TYR A 30 -8.05 9.13 -14.82
CA TYR A 30 -8.00 8.18 -15.93
C TYR A 30 -9.18 8.39 -16.88
N GLU A 31 -10.40 8.54 -16.35
CA GLU A 31 -11.59 8.82 -17.14
C GLU A 31 -11.44 10.11 -17.96
N LEU A 32 -10.98 11.20 -17.35
CA LEU A 32 -10.81 12.50 -18.02
C LEU A 32 -9.75 12.47 -19.12
N LYS A 33 -8.69 11.68 -18.95
CA LYS A 33 -7.66 11.48 -19.99
C LYS A 33 -8.17 10.75 -21.23
N THR A 34 -9.31 10.06 -21.16
CA THR A 34 -9.91 9.41 -22.33
C THR A 34 -10.63 10.38 -23.26
N ILE A 35 -10.91 11.60 -22.79
CA ILE A 35 -11.60 12.62 -23.58
C ILE A 35 -10.63 13.15 -24.66
N PRO A 36 -11.07 13.24 -25.94
CA PRO A 36 -10.26 13.81 -27.00
C PRO A 36 -9.69 15.17 -26.62
N ASP A 37 -8.43 15.40 -27.02
CA ASP A 37 -7.69 16.65 -26.80
C ASP A 37 -7.32 16.99 -25.34
N VAL A 38 -7.53 16.07 -24.38
CA VAL A 38 -7.01 16.21 -23.01
C VAL A 38 -5.57 15.71 -22.94
N ALA A 39 -4.62 16.66 -22.85
CA ALA A 39 -3.19 16.34 -22.75
C ALA A 39 -2.77 15.88 -21.35
N GLU A 40 -3.27 16.53 -20.30
CA GLU A 40 -2.90 16.25 -18.92
C GLU A 40 -4.05 16.57 -17.96
N VAL A 41 -4.10 15.81 -16.87
CA VAL A 41 -4.98 16.09 -15.72
C VAL A 41 -4.09 16.09 -14.48
N ALA A 42 -3.94 17.28 -13.89
CA ALA A 42 -3.13 17.51 -12.70
C ALA A 42 -4.05 17.66 -11.47
N SER A 43 -3.62 17.09 -10.35
CA SER A 43 -4.35 17.15 -9.09
C SER A 43 -3.66 18.15 -8.16
N VAL A 44 -4.41 19.09 -7.61
CA VAL A 44 -3.89 20.13 -6.71
C VAL A 44 -4.62 20.05 -5.37
N GLY A 45 -3.86 20.10 -4.27
CA GLY A 45 -4.42 19.98 -2.92
C GLY A 45 -4.82 18.55 -2.55
N GLY A 46 -5.65 18.40 -1.51
CA GLY A 46 -5.98 17.10 -0.91
C GLY A 46 -4.81 16.50 -0.13
N VAL A 47 -5.00 15.26 0.32
CA VAL A 47 -3.98 14.49 1.06
C VAL A 47 -3.77 13.15 0.36
N VAL A 48 -2.55 12.85 -0.09
CA VAL A 48 -2.22 11.52 -0.58
C VAL A 48 -2.07 10.59 0.63
N LYS A 49 -2.76 9.45 0.62
CA LYS A 49 -2.65 8.44 1.68
C LYS A 49 -1.35 7.67 1.53
N GLU A 50 -0.57 7.61 2.59
CA GLU A 50 0.59 6.73 2.71
C GLU A 50 0.40 5.75 3.85
N TYR A 51 0.84 4.51 3.62
CA TYR A 51 1.05 3.54 4.68
C TYR A 51 2.36 3.85 5.39
N GLN A 52 2.26 4.26 6.65
CA GLN A 52 3.39 4.62 7.49
C GLN A 52 3.69 3.48 8.46
N VAL A 53 4.91 2.94 8.36
CA VAL A 53 5.43 1.93 9.30
C VAL A 53 6.29 2.63 10.34
N VAL A 54 5.75 2.83 11.54
CA VAL A 54 6.42 3.49 12.66
C VAL A 54 7.09 2.44 13.53
N ILE A 55 8.41 2.34 13.41
CA ILE A 55 9.22 1.30 14.06
C ILE A 55 9.51 1.67 15.53
N ASP A 56 9.46 0.67 16.42
CA ASP A 56 9.89 0.77 17.81
C ASP A 56 11.32 0.21 17.97
N PRO A 57 12.35 1.06 18.18
CA PRO A 57 13.73 0.62 18.31
C PRO A 57 13.99 -0.31 19.50
N GLN A 58 13.24 -0.15 20.60
CA GLN A 58 13.40 -1.01 21.77
C GLN A 58 12.92 -2.42 21.47
N ARG A 59 11.79 -2.56 20.78
CA ARG A 59 11.29 -3.87 20.37
C ARG A 59 12.19 -4.54 19.34
N LEU A 60 12.69 -3.79 18.35
CA LEU A 60 13.70 -4.31 17.44
C LEU A 60 14.90 -4.93 18.18
N ALA A 61 15.42 -4.22 19.18
CA ALA A 61 16.53 -4.72 20.01
C ALA A 61 16.13 -5.98 20.81
N GLN A 62 14.92 -6.03 21.38
CA GLN A 62 14.43 -7.19 22.15
C GLN A 62 14.30 -8.46 21.29
N TYR A 63 13.83 -8.31 20.05
CA TYR A 63 13.70 -9.44 19.12
C TYR A 63 14.99 -9.73 18.33
N GLY A 64 16.02 -8.90 18.50
CA GLY A 64 17.28 -9.01 17.75
C GLY A 64 17.07 -8.86 16.25
N ILE A 65 16.20 -7.92 15.84
CA ILE A 65 15.86 -7.63 14.45
C ILE A 65 16.44 -6.25 14.10
N SER A 66 17.17 -6.18 13.01
CA SER A 66 17.71 -4.93 12.46
C SER A 66 16.69 -4.18 11.62
N LEU A 67 16.88 -2.86 11.49
CA LEU A 67 16.09 -2.03 10.58
C LEU A 67 16.20 -2.52 9.12
N ALA A 68 17.35 -3.06 8.73
CA ALA A 68 17.59 -3.60 7.40
C ALA A 68 16.73 -4.85 7.13
N GLU A 69 16.57 -5.74 8.10
CA GLU A 69 15.67 -6.90 7.99
C GLU A 69 14.22 -6.48 7.82
N VAL A 70 13.77 -5.44 8.56
CA VAL A 70 12.42 -4.89 8.39
C VAL A 70 12.22 -4.35 6.97
N LYS A 71 13.18 -3.57 6.46
CA LYS A 71 13.11 -3.02 5.10
C LYS A 71 13.07 -4.13 4.05
N SER A 72 13.94 -5.14 4.17
CA SER A 72 13.97 -6.27 3.25
C SER A 72 12.67 -7.08 3.27
N ALA A 73 12.06 -7.29 4.44
CA ALA A 73 10.78 -7.97 4.56
C ALA A 73 9.65 -7.17 3.91
N LEU A 74 9.59 -5.85 4.13
CA LEU A 74 8.63 -4.97 3.46
C LEU A 74 8.80 -4.99 1.93
N ASP A 75 10.04 -4.88 1.46
CA ASP A 75 10.36 -4.90 0.02
C ASP A 75 9.98 -6.25 -0.60
N ALA A 76 10.18 -7.37 0.09
CA ALA A 76 9.82 -8.71 -0.38
C ALA A 76 8.31 -9.00 -0.33
N SER A 77 7.61 -8.49 0.69
CA SER A 77 6.17 -8.67 0.85
C SER A 77 5.33 -7.75 -0.04
N ASN A 78 5.93 -6.71 -0.62
CA ASN A 78 5.28 -5.80 -1.57
C ASN A 78 5.70 -6.07 -3.03
N GLN A 79 6.21 -7.27 -3.33
CA GLN A 79 6.55 -7.73 -4.67
C GLN A 79 5.49 -8.69 -5.21
N GLU A 80 5.18 -8.56 -6.50
CA GLU A 80 4.30 -9.49 -7.21
C GLU A 80 4.94 -10.89 -7.26
N ALA A 81 4.35 -11.86 -6.57
CA ALA A 81 4.72 -13.26 -6.74
C ALA A 81 4.18 -13.75 -8.08
N GLY A 82 5.06 -13.96 -9.07
CA GLY A 82 4.70 -14.59 -10.33
C GLY A 82 4.05 -15.96 -10.08
N GLY A 83 2.81 -16.13 -10.54
CA GLY A 83 2.03 -17.35 -10.32
C GLY A 83 2.76 -18.59 -10.83
N SER A 84 2.90 -19.60 -9.97
CA SER A 84 3.37 -20.92 -10.35
C SER A 84 2.16 -21.85 -10.47
N SER A 85 2.04 -22.57 -11.59
CA SER A 85 0.99 -23.57 -11.78
C SER A 85 1.21 -24.73 -10.81
N ILE A 86 0.16 -25.12 -10.10
CA ILE A 86 0.16 -26.37 -9.33
C ILE A 86 -0.54 -27.41 -10.21
N GLU A 87 0.22 -28.38 -10.69
CA GLU A 87 -0.31 -29.52 -11.43
C GLU A 87 -0.85 -30.53 -10.41
N LEU A 88 -2.19 -30.56 -10.23
CA LEU A 88 -2.84 -31.54 -9.37
C LEU A 88 -3.82 -32.36 -10.21
N ALA A 89 -3.41 -33.58 -10.56
CA ALA A 89 -4.23 -34.63 -11.17
C ALA A 89 -5.03 -34.20 -12.40
N GLU A 90 -4.35 -34.11 -13.56
CA GLU A 90 -4.93 -33.90 -14.90
C GLU A 90 -5.67 -32.56 -15.13
N ALA A 91 -5.60 -31.63 -14.19
CA ALA A 91 -6.10 -30.27 -14.35
C ALA A 91 -5.04 -29.24 -13.95
N GLU A 92 -4.75 -28.33 -14.88
CA GLU A 92 -3.83 -27.20 -14.66
C GLU A 92 -4.60 -26.07 -13.97
N TYR A 93 -4.31 -25.83 -12.69
CA TYR A 93 -4.89 -24.70 -11.95
C TYR A 93 -3.88 -23.56 -11.89
N MET A 94 -4.20 -22.45 -12.55
CA MET A 94 -3.45 -21.21 -12.44
C MET A 94 -3.78 -20.54 -11.10
N VAL A 95 -2.91 -20.70 -10.10
CA VAL A 95 -3.00 -19.98 -8.84
C VAL A 95 -2.22 -18.68 -8.96
N ARG A 96 -2.93 -17.54 -8.93
CA ARG A 96 -2.32 -16.20 -8.88
C ARG A 96 -2.36 -15.70 -7.44
N ALA A 97 -1.21 -15.54 -6.80
CA ALA A 97 -1.10 -14.83 -5.53
C ALA A 97 -0.82 -13.35 -5.81
N SER A 98 -1.73 -12.44 -5.46
CA SER A 98 -1.44 -11.00 -5.51
C SER A 98 -0.49 -10.66 -4.35
N GLY A 99 0.77 -10.37 -4.66
CA GLY A 99 1.80 -10.03 -3.65
C GLY A 99 1.83 -8.55 -3.24
N TYR A 100 0.75 -7.80 -3.47
CA TYR A 100 0.68 -6.39 -3.07
C TYR A 100 -0.05 -6.25 -1.74
N LEU A 101 0.53 -5.48 -0.83
CA LEU A 101 -0.08 -5.14 0.45
C LEU A 101 -1.12 -4.04 0.21
N GLN A 102 -2.39 -4.33 0.51
CA GLN A 102 -3.51 -3.43 0.21
C GLN A 102 -4.16 -2.87 1.48
N THR A 103 -4.02 -3.57 2.60
CA THR A 103 -4.65 -3.22 3.88
C THR A 103 -3.62 -3.10 5.00
N LEU A 104 -3.97 -2.36 6.06
CA LEU A 104 -3.14 -2.31 7.29
C LEU A 104 -2.88 -3.70 7.88
N ASP A 105 -3.84 -4.62 7.73
CA ASP A 105 -3.71 -5.98 8.25
C ASP A 105 -2.66 -6.78 7.48
N ASP A 106 -2.54 -6.57 6.17
CA ASP A 106 -1.52 -7.21 5.34
C ASP A 106 -0.12 -6.85 5.85
N PHE A 107 0.12 -5.57 6.13
CA PHE A 107 1.39 -5.12 6.71
C PHE A 107 1.64 -5.73 8.10
N ASN A 108 0.60 -5.77 8.95
CA ASN A 108 0.73 -6.31 10.31
C ASN A 108 1.12 -7.80 10.34
N HIS A 109 0.81 -8.55 9.27
CA HIS A 109 1.10 -9.98 9.14
C HIS A 109 2.41 -10.31 8.41
N ILE A 110 3.19 -9.29 8.01
CA ILE A 110 4.53 -9.50 7.44
C ILE A 110 5.41 -10.19 8.48
N VAL A 111 5.98 -11.34 8.10
CA VAL A 111 6.91 -12.10 8.94
C VAL A 111 8.31 -11.49 8.77
N LEU A 112 8.90 -11.06 9.89
CA LEU A 112 10.24 -10.50 9.93
C LEU A 112 11.30 -11.58 10.21
N LYS A 113 10.95 -12.56 11.04
CA LYS A 113 11.85 -13.65 11.42
C LYS A 113 11.04 -14.91 11.68
N ALA A 114 11.42 -16.00 11.02
CA ALA A 114 10.99 -17.34 11.41
C ALA A 114 11.81 -17.73 12.66
N SER A 115 11.15 -17.93 13.80
CA SER A 115 11.84 -18.36 15.01
C SER A 115 12.24 -19.84 14.91
N GLU A 116 13.46 -20.16 15.30
CA GLU A 116 13.93 -21.54 15.50
C GLU A 116 13.08 -22.30 16.56
N ASN A 117 12.39 -21.55 17.44
CA ASN A 117 11.56 -22.07 18.53
C ASN A 117 10.05 -22.05 18.23
N GLY A 118 9.64 -21.82 16.98
CA GLY A 118 8.27 -22.04 16.51
C GLY A 118 7.29 -20.86 16.60
N VAL A 119 7.68 -19.70 17.17
CA VAL A 119 6.82 -18.49 17.18
C VAL A 119 7.37 -17.44 16.22
N PRO A 120 6.75 -17.21 15.05
CA PRO A 120 7.20 -16.18 14.12
C PRO A 120 7.06 -14.78 14.72
N VAL A 121 7.99 -13.88 14.36
CA VAL A 121 7.92 -12.46 14.72
C VAL A 121 7.36 -11.68 13.54
N TYR A 122 6.30 -10.92 13.79
CA TYR A 122 5.58 -10.13 12.80
C TYR A 122 5.96 -8.66 12.84
N LEU A 123 5.65 -7.92 11.77
CA LEU A 123 5.85 -6.47 11.73
C LEU A 123 5.10 -5.75 12.86
N ARG A 124 3.86 -6.17 13.17
CA ARG A 124 3.06 -5.62 14.28
C ARG A 124 3.74 -5.75 15.64
N ASP A 125 4.67 -6.69 15.79
CA ASP A 125 5.36 -6.92 17.06
C ASP A 125 6.41 -5.83 17.30
N VAL A 126 6.97 -5.24 16.24
CA VAL A 126 8.08 -4.27 16.32
C VAL A 126 7.76 -2.90 15.72
N ALA A 127 6.59 -2.73 15.09
CA ALA A 127 6.18 -1.49 14.46
C ALA A 127 4.66 -1.29 14.53
N LYS A 128 4.24 -0.02 14.48
CA LYS A 128 2.85 0.38 14.30
C LYS A 128 2.64 0.81 12.86
N VAL A 129 1.71 0.16 12.16
CA VAL A 129 1.29 0.55 10.82
C VAL A 129 0.08 1.46 10.92
N GLN A 130 0.12 2.60 10.24
CA GLN A 130 -0.99 3.56 10.21
C GLN A 130 -1.09 4.23 8.84
N ILE A 131 -2.28 4.74 8.52
CA ILE A 131 -2.46 5.59 7.35
C ILE A 131 -2.19 7.03 7.77
N GLY A 132 -1.32 7.71 7.03
CA GLY A 132 -0.98 9.11 7.24
C GLY A 132 -0.89 9.90 5.93
N PRO A 133 -0.83 11.24 6.01
CA PRO A 133 -0.58 12.07 4.84
C PRO A 133 0.83 11.83 4.29
N GLU A 134 0.98 11.92 2.97
CA GLU A 134 2.29 12.00 2.32
C GLU A 134 3.16 13.10 2.93
N MET A 135 4.40 12.76 3.24
CA MET A 135 5.37 13.68 3.83
C MET A 135 5.69 14.81 2.85
N ARG A 136 5.29 16.04 3.17
CA ARG A 136 5.59 17.22 2.35
C ARG A 136 7.07 17.60 2.47
N ARG A 137 7.76 17.78 1.34
CA ARG A 137 9.11 18.36 1.26
C ARG A 137 9.05 19.84 0.92
#